data_AF-A0A7Y4YDX0-F1
#
_entry.id   AF-A0A7Y4YDX0-F1
#
_cell.length_a   1.000
_cell.length_b   1.000
_cell.length_c   1.000
_cell.angle_alpha   90.00
_cell.angle_beta   90.00
_cell.angle_gamma   90.00
#
_symmetry.space_group_name_H-M   'P 1'
#
loop_
_entity.id
_entity.type
_entity.pdbx_description
1 polymer ?
#
loop_
_entity_poly.entity_id
_entity_poly.type
_entity_poly.pdbx_seq_one_letter_code
_entity_poly.pdbx_strand_id
1 'polypeptide(L)'
;MANGKTSIQENMSYNSRRWYKKFSQAPMELKVFAIFAAVVSVMQLVVAFILPREFFSWYAKNFSSITGSNYMTVLIMLMFLIYIPDTKKRTIFRFAIAVILLIGIAGNSVVFSIEGLYNYPRIIFTIVVPAFWILLMLFSPAINRFCKNIALR
;
A
#
# COMPACT_ATOMS: atom_id res chain seq x y z
N MET A 1 26.10 -35.04 7.21
CA MET A 1 25.06 -34.13 7.73
C MET A 1 24.88 -32.96 6.76
N ALA A 2 23.97 -33.07 5.78
CA ALA A 2 23.74 -32.01 4.77
C ALA A 2 22.25 -31.87 4.35
N ASN A 3 21.32 -32.52 5.06
CA ASN A 3 19.91 -32.65 4.64
C ASN A 3 18.98 -31.52 5.10
N GLY A 4 19.50 -30.49 5.79
CA GLY A 4 18.69 -29.39 6.34
C GLY A 4 18.61 -28.13 5.48
N LYS A 5 19.53 -27.94 4.51
CA LYS A 5 19.58 -26.71 3.69
C LYS A 5 18.69 -26.79 2.44
N THR A 6 18.54 -27.98 1.86
CA THR A 6 17.69 -28.24 0.68
C THR A 6 16.21 -28.04 0.98
N SER A 7 15.73 -28.50 2.13
CA SER A 7 14.32 -28.35 2.52
C SER A 7 13.88 -26.90 2.75
N ILE A 8 14.79 -26.03 3.24
CA ILE A 8 14.50 -24.61 3.45
C ILE A 8 14.50 -23.84 2.13
N GLN A 9 15.47 -24.10 1.25
CA GLN A 9 15.50 -23.48 -0.09
C GLN A 9 14.31 -23.91 -0.97
N GLU A 10 13.94 -25.19 -0.93
CA GLU A 10 12.75 -25.68 -1.65
C GLU A 10 11.46 -25.05 -1.09
N ASN A 11 11.33 -24.95 0.24
CA ASN A 11 10.19 -24.28 0.86
C ASN A 11 10.12 -22.78 0.52
N MET A 12 11.26 -22.07 0.48
CA MET A 12 11.30 -20.67 0.04
C MET A 12 10.94 -20.51 -1.44
N SER A 13 11.43 -21.40 -2.30
CA SER A 13 11.11 -21.41 -3.74
C SER A 13 9.63 -21.73 -4.01
N TYR A 14 9.05 -22.66 -3.24
CA TYR A 14 7.64 -23.00 -3.34
C TYR A 14 6.74 -21.86 -2.85
N ASN A 15 7.07 -21.25 -1.71
CA ASN A 15 6.31 -20.13 -1.17
C ASN A 15 6.37 -18.92 -2.10
N SER A 16 7.54 -18.54 -2.61
CA SER A 16 7.67 -17.42 -3.57
C SER A 16 6.85 -17.64 -4.84
N ARG A 17 6.84 -18.85 -5.41
CA ARG A 17 5.99 -19.20 -6.57
C ARG A 17 4.50 -19.12 -6.25
N ARG A 18 4.08 -19.59 -5.07
CA ARG A 18 2.70 -19.46 -4.58
C ARG A 18 2.32 -17.99 -4.41
N TRP A 19 3.27 -17.16 -3.96
CA TRP A 19 3.06 -15.73 -3.76
C TRP A 19 2.82 -14.99 -5.06
N TYR A 20 3.73 -15.17 -6.01
CA TYR A 20 3.63 -14.60 -7.33
C TYR A 20 2.32 -15.03 -8.03
N LYS A 21 1.94 -16.31 -7.91
CA LYS A 21 0.71 -16.82 -8.53
C LYS A 21 -0.54 -16.13 -7.98
N LYS A 22 -0.67 -15.96 -6.65
CA LYS A 22 -1.82 -15.27 -6.05
C LYS A 22 -1.87 -13.78 -6.39
N PHE A 23 -0.72 -13.10 -6.39
CA PHE A 23 -0.65 -11.70 -6.78
C PHE A 23 -0.95 -11.49 -8.27
N SER A 24 -0.48 -12.39 -9.15
CA SER A 24 -0.73 -12.31 -10.60
C SER A 24 -2.23 -12.37 -10.93
N GLN A 25 -2.99 -13.13 -10.14
CA GLN A 25 -4.44 -13.29 -10.26
C GLN A 25 -5.24 -12.11 -9.68
N ALA A 26 -4.59 -11.18 -8.98
CA ALA A 26 -5.24 -9.97 -8.47
C ALA A 26 -5.72 -9.08 -9.63
N PRO A 27 -6.84 -8.34 -9.42
CA PRO A 27 -7.33 -7.37 -10.38
C PRO A 27 -6.27 -6.29 -10.63
N MET A 28 -6.29 -5.72 -11.83
CA MET A 28 -5.24 -4.79 -12.28
C MET A 28 -5.11 -3.58 -11.36
N GLU A 29 -6.23 -3.07 -10.86
CA GLU A 29 -6.30 -1.93 -9.95
C GLU A 29 -5.54 -2.20 -8.66
N LEU A 30 -5.66 -3.40 -8.09
CA LEU A 30 -4.97 -3.78 -6.85
C LEU A 30 -3.46 -3.96 -7.07
N LYS A 31 -3.08 -4.46 -8.25
CA LYS A 31 -1.66 -4.60 -8.64
C LYS A 31 -1.01 -3.23 -8.83
N VAL A 32 -1.66 -2.34 -9.59
CA VAL A 32 -1.19 -0.96 -9.77
C VAL A 32 -1.10 -0.26 -8.42
N PHE A 33 -2.10 -0.46 -7.55
CA PHE A 33 -2.06 0.14 -6.23
C PHE A 33 -0.87 -0.34 -5.38
N ALA A 34 -0.65 -1.65 -5.33
CA ALA A 34 0.47 -2.23 -4.59
C ALA A 34 1.83 -1.76 -5.13
N ILE A 35 1.99 -1.69 -6.45
CA ILE A 35 3.23 -1.18 -7.07
C ILE A 35 3.42 0.29 -6.73
N PHE A 36 2.37 1.11 -6.87
CA PHE A 36 2.42 2.52 -6.53
C PHE A 36 2.80 2.74 -5.06
N ALA A 37 2.13 2.05 -4.14
CA ALA A 37 2.42 2.13 -2.71
C ALA A 37 3.87 1.69 -2.41
N ALA A 38 4.36 0.63 -3.05
CA ALA A 38 5.76 0.19 -2.91
C ALA A 38 6.75 1.26 -3.41
N VAL A 39 6.51 1.87 -4.57
CA VAL A 39 7.37 2.94 -5.11
C VAL A 39 7.41 4.13 -4.15
N VAL A 40 6.26 4.59 -3.65
CA VAL A 40 6.19 5.73 -2.72
C VAL A 40 6.87 5.40 -1.39
N SER A 41 6.68 4.20 -0.86
CA SER A 41 7.37 3.76 0.37
C SER A 41 8.88 3.67 0.20
N VAL A 42 9.37 3.11 -0.90
CA VAL A 42 10.81 3.04 -1.19
C VAL A 42 11.37 4.45 -1.38
N MET A 43 10.68 5.32 -2.11
CA MET A 43 11.09 6.71 -2.29
C MET A 43 11.22 7.43 -0.94
N GLN A 44 10.25 7.24 -0.03
CA GLN A 44 10.31 7.82 1.31
C GLN A 44 11.54 7.33 2.10
N LEU A 45 11.86 6.03 2.04
CA LEU A 45 13.02 5.46 2.72
C LEU A 45 14.33 6.00 2.15
N VAL A 46 14.45 6.07 0.82
CA VAL A 46 15.64 6.63 0.15
C VAL A 46 15.83 8.08 0.56
N VAL A 47 14.77 8.88 0.53
CA VAL A 47 14.84 10.30 0.90
C VAL A 47 15.17 10.48 2.39
N ALA A 48 14.65 9.62 3.26
CA ALA A 48 14.88 9.72 4.71
C ALA A 48 16.28 9.27 5.15
N PHE A 49 16.85 8.25 4.50
CA PHE A 49 18.07 7.57 4.98
C PHE A 49 19.29 7.74 4.09
N ILE A 50 19.11 8.03 2.79
CA ILE A 50 20.22 8.06 1.82
C ILE A 50 20.54 9.49 1.37
N LEU A 51 19.52 10.32 1.16
CA LEU A 51 19.71 11.66 0.61
C LEU A 51 20.10 12.71 1.68
N PRO A 52 20.76 13.82 1.26
CA PRO A 52 21.09 14.93 2.15
C PRO A 52 19.84 15.54 2.81
N ARG A 53 20.01 16.12 4.02
CA ARG A 53 18.91 16.74 4.78
C ARG A 53 18.15 17.82 4.01
N GLU A 54 18.82 18.57 3.15
CA GLU A 54 18.21 19.61 2.32
C GLU A 54 17.17 19.02 1.36
N PHE A 55 17.47 17.87 0.75
CA PHE A 55 16.53 17.11 -0.08
C PHE A 55 15.37 16.56 0.73
N PHE A 56 15.63 16.08 1.96
CA PHE A 56 14.56 15.64 2.86
C PHE A 56 13.60 16.80 3.20
N SER A 57 14.11 17.98 3.53
CA SER A 57 13.30 19.15 3.82
C SER A 57 12.49 19.61 2.62
N TRP A 58 13.10 19.65 1.42
CA TRP A 58 12.38 19.94 0.18
C TRP A 58 11.28 18.90 -0.09
N TYR A 59 11.58 17.63 0.08
CA TYR A 59 10.63 16.54 -0.13
C TYR A 59 9.47 16.60 0.87
N ALA A 60 9.75 16.78 2.17
CA ALA A 60 8.72 16.87 3.21
C ALA A 60 7.77 18.05 2.97
N LYS A 61 8.30 19.17 2.45
CA LYS A 61 7.52 20.35 2.05
C LYS A 61 6.61 20.08 0.85
N ASN A 62 6.99 19.21 -0.07
CA ASN A 62 6.24 18.97 -1.32
C ASN A 62 5.38 17.71 -1.32
N PHE A 63 5.74 16.67 -0.56
CA PHE A 63 5.10 15.35 -0.62
C PHE A 63 4.60 14.84 0.74
N SER A 64 5.01 15.50 1.84
CA SER A 64 4.74 15.10 3.23
C SER A 64 5.35 13.74 3.61
N SER A 65 6.07 13.72 4.73
CA SER A 65 6.63 12.48 5.28
C SER A 65 5.55 11.50 5.79
N ILE A 66 4.37 12.02 6.14
CA ILE A 66 3.20 11.24 6.59
C ILE A 66 2.62 10.42 5.44
N THR A 67 2.75 10.89 4.21
CA THR A 67 2.24 10.19 3.01
C THR A 67 2.94 8.85 2.82
N GLY A 68 4.27 8.83 2.92
CA GLY A 68 5.06 7.61 2.74
C GLY A 68 4.75 6.53 3.78
N SER A 69 4.57 6.90 5.05
CA SER A 69 4.24 5.96 6.13
C SER A 69 2.82 5.38 5.98
N ASN A 70 1.86 6.19 5.53
CA ASN A 70 0.51 5.71 5.21
C ASN A 70 0.54 4.70 4.07
N TYR A 71 1.23 5.00 2.96
CA TYR A 71 1.36 4.05 1.86
C TYR A 71 2.09 2.77 2.26
N MET A 72 3.08 2.85 3.16
CA MET A 72 3.77 1.66 3.67
C MET A 72 2.82 0.76 4.49
N THR A 73 2.04 1.35 5.38
CA THR A 73 1.03 0.62 6.18
C THR A 73 -0.02 -0.03 5.29
N VAL A 74 -0.47 0.71 4.27
CA VAL A 74 -1.45 0.21 3.28
C VAL A 74 -0.88 -0.90 2.42
N LEU A 75 0.39 -0.81 2.00
CA LEU A 75 1.08 -1.87 1.27
C LEU A 75 1.13 -3.17 2.07
N ILE A 76 1.46 -3.08 3.36
CA ILE A 76 1.47 -4.23 4.28
C ILE A 76 0.07 -4.85 4.35
N MET A 77 -0.96 -4.03 4.57
CA MET A 77 -2.35 -4.52 4.65
C MET A 77 -2.88 -5.10 3.33
N LEU A 78 -2.48 -4.54 2.19
CA LEU A 78 -2.77 -5.09 0.87
C LEU A 78 -2.18 -6.48 0.69
N MET A 79 -0.95 -6.70 1.16
CA MET A 79 -0.36 -8.03 1.13
C MET A 79 -1.23 -8.99 1.94
N PHE A 80 -1.64 -8.64 3.17
CA PHE A 80 -2.53 -9.49 3.98
C PHE A 80 -3.88 -9.75 3.29
N LEU A 81 -4.48 -8.76 2.65
CA LEU A 81 -5.76 -8.89 1.94
C LEU A 81 -5.76 -10.01 0.89
N ILE A 82 -4.65 -10.20 0.18
CA ILE A 82 -4.51 -11.21 -0.87
C ILE A 82 -4.46 -12.64 -0.30
N TYR A 83 -4.06 -12.80 0.97
CA TYR A 83 -3.86 -14.12 1.59
C TYR A 83 -5.01 -14.63 2.43
N ILE A 84 -5.82 -13.73 2.99
CA ILE A 84 -6.91 -14.12 3.87
C ILE A 84 -7.95 -14.89 3.07
N PRO A 85 -8.25 -16.16 3.39
CA PRO A 85 -9.24 -16.95 2.65
C PRO A 85 -10.69 -16.54 3.00
N ASP A 86 -10.90 -15.97 4.18
CA ASP A 86 -12.22 -15.60 4.72
C ASP A 86 -12.74 -14.30 4.09
N THR A 87 -13.94 -14.34 3.49
CA THR A 87 -14.60 -13.17 2.88
C THR A 87 -14.89 -12.05 3.88
N LYS A 88 -15.34 -12.38 5.11
CA LYS A 88 -15.65 -11.38 6.14
C LYS A 88 -14.38 -10.65 6.54
N LYS A 89 -13.29 -11.40 6.81
CA LYS A 89 -11.99 -10.81 7.15
C LYS A 89 -11.43 -9.96 6.01
N ARG A 90 -11.57 -10.36 4.74
CA ARG A 90 -11.17 -9.53 3.60
C ARG A 90 -11.91 -8.20 3.52
N THR A 91 -13.23 -8.21 3.74
CA THR A 91 -14.01 -6.97 3.77
C THR A 91 -13.54 -6.06 4.88
N ILE A 92 -13.28 -6.60 6.08
CA ILE A 92 -12.72 -5.83 7.20
C ILE A 92 -11.36 -5.22 6.83
N PHE A 93 -10.47 -5.98 6.20
CA PHE A 93 -9.16 -5.45 5.77
C PHE A 93 -9.28 -4.37 4.69
N ARG A 94 -10.24 -4.48 3.76
CA ARG A 94 -10.51 -3.40 2.79
C ARG A 94 -10.96 -2.12 3.46
N PHE A 95 -11.88 -2.22 4.42
CA PHE A 95 -12.30 -1.07 5.21
C PHE A 95 -11.15 -0.51 6.05
N ALA A 96 -10.32 -1.35 6.66
CA ALA A 96 -9.15 -0.92 7.42
C ALA A 96 -8.18 -0.12 6.54
N ILE A 97 -7.90 -0.59 5.31
CA ILE A 97 -7.07 0.14 4.35
C ILE A 97 -7.69 1.50 3.99
N ALA A 98 -9.00 1.54 3.71
CA ALA A 98 -9.70 2.78 3.41
C ALA A 98 -9.64 3.76 4.60
N VAL A 99 -9.82 3.27 5.83
CA VAL A 99 -9.74 4.08 7.05
C VAL A 99 -8.33 4.65 7.25
N ILE A 100 -7.28 3.85 7.05
CA ILE A 100 -5.89 4.35 7.15
C ILE A 100 -5.62 5.45 6.13
N LEU A 101 -6.08 5.27 4.88
CA LEU A 101 -5.96 6.31 3.86
C LEU A 101 -6.75 7.57 4.27
N LEU A 102 -7.95 7.44 4.83
CA LEU A 102 -8.75 8.57 5.31
C LEU A 102 -8.08 9.31 6.47
N ILE A 103 -7.54 8.58 7.45
CA ILE A 103 -6.75 9.17 8.56
C ILE A 103 -5.54 9.90 7.99
N GLY A 104 -4.88 9.32 6.99
CA GLY A 104 -3.77 9.96 6.29
C GLY A 104 -4.14 11.26 5.59
N ILE A 105 -5.28 11.27 4.90
CA ILE A 105 -5.84 12.49 4.29
C ILE A 105 -6.11 13.53 5.38
N ALA A 106 -6.83 13.17 6.44
CA ALA A 106 -7.19 14.08 7.53
C ALA A 106 -5.96 14.67 8.23
N GLY A 107 -4.96 13.82 8.54
CA GLY A 107 -3.71 14.25 9.14
C GLY A 107 -2.94 15.24 8.26
N ASN A 108 -2.84 14.97 6.95
CA ASN A 108 -2.22 15.91 6.02
C ASN A 108 -3.03 17.21 5.88
N SER A 109 -4.36 17.15 5.87
CA SER A 109 -5.24 18.33 5.88
C SER A 109 -5.02 19.24 7.09
N VAL A 110 -4.82 18.66 8.29
CA VAL A 110 -4.48 19.44 9.49
C VAL A 110 -3.11 20.12 9.34
N VAL A 111 -2.11 19.38 8.84
CA VAL A 111 -0.76 19.92 8.60
C VAL A 111 -0.80 21.06 7.57
N PHE A 112 -1.61 20.94 6.51
CA PHE A 112 -1.81 22.03 5.55
C PHE A 112 -2.36 23.30 6.19
N SER A 113 -3.39 23.16 7.04
CA SER A 113 -4.01 24.30 7.71
C SER A 113 -3.07 25.00 8.67
N ILE A 114 -2.15 24.27 9.31
CA ILE A 114 -1.16 24.83 10.25
C ILE A 114 0.02 25.46 9.50
N GLU A 115 0.56 24.79 8.49
CA GLU A 115 1.78 25.22 7.79
C GLU A 115 1.50 26.21 6.64
N GLY A 116 0.24 26.36 6.21
CA GLY A 116 -0.15 27.20 5.07
C GLY A 116 0.39 26.70 3.71
N LEU A 117 0.82 25.45 3.64
CA LEU A 117 1.56 24.89 2.49
C LEU A 117 0.65 24.27 1.42
N TYR A 118 -0.18 25.08 0.77
CA TYR A 118 -1.04 24.66 -0.34
C TYR A 118 -0.26 24.55 -1.66
N ASN A 119 0.67 23.59 -1.72
CA ASN A 119 1.36 23.28 -2.96
C ASN A 119 0.64 22.15 -3.71
N TYR A 120 0.40 22.35 -5.02
CA TYR A 120 -0.30 21.38 -5.88
C TYR A 120 0.23 19.93 -5.78
N PRO A 121 1.56 19.66 -5.80
CA PRO A 121 2.06 18.30 -5.68
C PRO A 121 1.64 17.63 -4.38
N ARG A 122 1.67 18.38 -3.27
CA ARG A 122 1.31 17.88 -1.94
C ARG A 122 -0.15 17.45 -1.93
N ILE A 123 -1.05 18.33 -2.36
CA ILE A 123 -2.50 18.05 -2.41
C ILE A 123 -2.80 16.81 -3.26
N ILE A 124 -2.15 16.67 -4.41
CA ILE A 124 -2.36 15.52 -5.29
C ILE A 124 -1.95 14.22 -4.57
N PHE A 125 -0.74 14.16 -4.02
CA PHE A 125 -0.21 12.95 -3.43
C PHE A 125 -0.77 12.61 -2.06
N THR A 126 -1.24 13.60 -1.29
CA THR A 126 -1.74 13.39 0.07
C THR A 126 -3.27 13.33 0.17
N ILE A 127 -4.00 13.84 -0.82
CA ILE A 127 -5.47 13.89 -0.81
C ILE A 127 -6.05 13.18 -2.03
N VAL A 128 -5.75 13.67 -3.24
CA VAL A 128 -6.41 13.20 -4.47
C VAL A 128 -6.12 11.73 -4.74
N VAL A 129 -4.84 11.33 -4.72
CA VAL A 129 -4.43 9.96 -5.00
C VAL A 129 -4.95 8.99 -3.92
N PRO A 130 -4.80 9.25 -2.61
CA PRO A 130 -5.44 8.44 -1.56
C PRO A 130 -6.95 8.32 -1.72
N ALA A 131 -7.67 9.43 -2.01
CA ALA A 131 -9.11 9.43 -2.20
C ALA A 131 -9.54 8.56 -3.39
N PHE A 132 -8.80 8.65 -4.50
CA PHE A 132 -9.01 7.79 -5.67
C PHE A 132 -8.85 6.30 -5.32
N TRP A 133 -7.82 5.96 -4.53
CA TRP A 133 -7.62 4.58 -4.07
C TRP A 133 -8.71 4.08 -3.12
N ILE A 134 -9.24 4.94 -2.24
CA ILE A 134 -10.39 4.61 -1.39
C ILE A 134 -11.61 4.30 -2.27
N LEU A 135 -11.90 5.12 -3.27
CA LEU A 135 -13.01 4.89 -4.19
C LEU A 135 -12.86 3.56 -4.93
N LEU A 136 -11.67 3.27 -5.48
CA LEU A 136 -11.41 2.00 -6.12
C LEU A 136 -11.55 0.82 -5.14
N MET A 137 -10.99 0.93 -3.94
CA MET A 137 -11.05 -0.09 -2.89
C MET A 137 -12.47 -0.45 -2.49
N LEU A 138 -13.36 0.53 -2.39
CA LEU A 138 -14.73 0.33 -1.92
C LEU A 138 -15.66 -0.08 -3.06
N PHE A 139 -15.52 0.56 -4.23
CA PHE A 139 -16.51 0.47 -5.28
C PHE A 139 -16.08 -0.35 -6.51
N SER A 140 -14.80 -0.73 -6.68
CA SER A 140 -14.39 -1.50 -7.85
C SER A 140 -15.11 -2.87 -7.91
N PRO A 141 -15.89 -3.14 -8.99
CA PRO A 141 -16.52 -4.44 -9.20
C PRO A 141 -15.50 -5.57 -9.40
N ALA A 142 -14.30 -5.25 -9.91
CA ALA A 142 -13.24 -6.24 -10.10
C ALA A 142 -12.66 -6.70 -8.75
N ILE A 143 -12.41 -5.76 -7.83
CA ILE A 143 -11.97 -6.07 -6.46
C ILE A 143 -13.06 -6.85 -5.72
N ASN A 144 -14.32 -6.44 -5.85
CA ASN A 144 -15.46 -7.14 -5.25
C ASN A 144 -15.58 -8.59 -5.74
N ARG A 145 -15.44 -8.84 -7.05
CA ARG A 145 -15.45 -10.19 -7.62
C ARG A 145 -14.24 -11.01 -7.17
N PHE A 146 -13.05 -10.41 -7.14
CA PHE A 146 -11.83 -11.08 -6.68
C PHE A 146 -11.94 -11.54 -5.23
N CYS A 147 -12.44 -10.69 -4.33
CA CYS A 147 -12.64 -11.05 -2.92
C CYS A 147 -13.67 -12.16 -2.71
N LYS A 148 -14.69 -12.27 -3.59
CA LYS A 148 -15.67 -13.36 -3.57
C LYS A 148 -15.10 -14.66 -4.13
N ASN A 149 -14.38 -14.61 -5.25
CA ASN A 149 -13.94 -15.80 -5.98
C ASN A 149 -12.81 -16.57 -5.31
N ILE A 150 -11.91 -15.90 -4.57
CA ILE A 150 -10.86 -16.61 -3.82
C ILE A 150 -11.42 -17.26 -2.54
N ALA A 151 -12.64 -16.97 -2.12
CA ALA A 151 -13.25 -17.64 -0.97
C ALA A 151 -13.84 -19.01 -1.33
N LEU A 152 -13.98 -19.29 -2.62
CA LEU A 152 -14.51 -20.54 -3.16
C LEU A 152 -13.40 -21.51 -3.63
N ARG A 153 -12.13 -21.14 -3.45
CA ARG A 153 -10.93 -21.95 -3.79
C ARG A 153 -10.06 -22.14 -2.56
#